data_AF-A0A952Y7I5-F1
#
_entry.id   AF-A0A952Y7I5-F1
#
_cell.length_a   1.000
_cell.length_b   1.000
_cell.length_c   1.000
_cell.angle_alpha   90.00
_cell.angle_beta   90.00
_cell.angle_gamma   90.00
#
_symmetry.space_group_name_H-M   'P 1'
#
loop_
_entity.id
_entity.type
_entity.pdbx_description
1 polymer ?
#
loop_
_entity_poly.entity_id
_entity_poly.type
_entity_poly.pdbx_seq_one_letter_code
_entity_poly.pdbx_strand_id
1 'polypeptide(L)'
;MAAPRIDEVAASAAYAGARTYSGTLFCAGCAERRLTLTIFPDGTFRMLQTGDEGTGMRVVYDMGRWSTSEAAADTIALHGDTEGARLFRRVVPDGLAIVDNEGREIRGLGNATLSRAPQVDPLSGPLRLAGSYLYEGGQPVFVECLTGRRLPVTDAVPASGAPLAARWLAAARSALDDAHRAVSDSPADPVLAIVRGYLVPRAAQAGSPEKEALVVVGFERAMRAGRCEDVVRRAP
;
A
#
# COMPACT_ATOMS: atom_id res chain seq x y z
N MET A 1 -4.09 18.01 -1.42
CA MET A 1 -4.50 17.76 -2.82
C MET A 1 -5.22 16.42 -2.86
N ALA A 2 -6.28 16.25 -3.68
CA ALA A 2 -6.90 14.94 -3.82
C ALA A 2 -5.95 14.01 -4.60
N ALA A 3 -5.82 12.75 -4.21
CA ALA A 3 -5.06 11.78 -4.98
C ALA A 3 -5.56 11.78 -6.44
N PRO A 4 -4.66 11.82 -7.44
CA PRO A 4 -5.09 11.89 -8.83
C PRO A 4 -5.96 10.69 -9.19
N ARG A 5 -7.01 10.94 -9.99
CA ARG A 5 -7.78 9.85 -10.60
C ARG A 5 -6.85 9.07 -11.52
N ILE A 6 -6.76 7.77 -11.29
CA ILE A 6 -5.92 6.87 -12.07
C ILE A 6 -6.70 6.45 -13.30
N ASP A 7 -6.12 6.66 -14.47
CA ASP A 7 -6.54 6.01 -15.69
C ASP A 7 -5.86 4.64 -15.75
N GLU A 8 -6.60 3.58 -15.42
CA GLU A 8 -6.09 2.21 -15.41
C GLU A 8 -5.62 1.75 -16.79
N VAL A 9 -6.22 2.26 -17.88
CA VAL A 9 -5.83 1.93 -19.25
C VAL A 9 -4.48 2.55 -19.55
N ALA A 10 -4.30 3.83 -19.22
CA ALA A 10 -3.01 4.51 -19.35
C ALA A 10 -1.94 3.86 -18.45
N ALA A 11 -2.30 3.46 -17.23
CA ALA A 11 -1.40 2.77 -16.31
C ALA A 11 -0.96 1.40 -16.87
N SER A 12 -1.88 0.59 -17.37
CA SER A 12 -1.58 -0.70 -17.98
C SER A 12 -0.75 -0.57 -19.27
N ALA A 13 -0.93 0.51 -20.03
CA ALA A 13 -0.10 0.81 -21.19
C ALA A 13 1.34 1.16 -20.79
N ALA A 14 1.52 1.93 -19.72
CA ALA A 14 2.84 2.32 -19.22
C ALA A 14 3.54 1.20 -18.40
N TYR A 15 2.78 0.26 -17.84
CA TYR A 15 3.29 -0.94 -17.17
C TYR A 15 2.47 -2.17 -17.55
N ALA A 16 2.93 -2.92 -18.55
CA ALA A 16 2.39 -4.23 -18.86
C ALA A 16 2.78 -5.23 -17.74
N GLY A 17 1.82 -5.50 -16.86
CA GLY A 17 1.98 -6.41 -15.72
C GLY A 17 2.69 -5.80 -14.53
N ALA A 18 2.64 -6.51 -13.39
CA ALA A 18 3.30 -6.07 -12.17
C ALA A 18 4.82 -6.24 -12.27
N ARG A 19 5.58 -5.30 -11.68
CA ARG A 19 7.05 -5.36 -11.62
C ARG A 19 7.54 -4.92 -10.26
N THR A 20 8.53 -5.63 -9.74
CA THR A 20 9.23 -5.28 -8.51
C THR A 20 10.62 -4.76 -8.84
N TYR A 21 11.02 -3.69 -8.18
CA TYR A 21 12.32 -3.07 -8.24
C TYR A 21 12.92 -3.03 -6.84
N SER A 22 14.22 -3.28 -6.71
CA SER A 22 14.88 -3.19 -5.41
C SER A 22 16.29 -2.65 -5.52
N GLY A 23 16.75 -2.01 -4.44
CA GLY A 23 18.09 -1.46 -4.35
C GLY A 23 18.42 -1.07 -2.92
N THR A 24 19.71 -0.90 -2.67
CA THR A 24 20.26 -0.40 -1.41
C THR A 24 20.67 1.05 -1.60
N LEU A 25 20.13 1.94 -0.77
CA LEU A 25 20.36 3.37 -0.81
C LEU A 25 21.39 3.77 0.26
N PHE A 26 22.30 4.67 -0.13
CA PHE A 26 23.31 5.23 0.73
C PHE A 26 23.18 6.75 0.81
N CYS A 27 23.18 7.32 2.02
CA CYS A 27 23.39 8.77 2.19
C CYS A 27 24.44 9.05 3.26
N ALA A 28 25.18 10.15 3.08
CA ALA A 28 26.22 10.55 4.01
C ALA A 28 25.61 10.80 5.40
N GLY A 29 26.09 10.07 6.42
CA GLY A 29 25.61 10.19 7.80
C GLY A 29 24.30 9.46 8.09
N CYS A 30 23.76 8.69 7.14
CA CYS A 30 22.57 7.87 7.32
C CYS A 30 22.92 6.39 7.46
N ALA A 31 22.06 5.63 8.15
CA ALA A 31 22.06 4.18 8.03
C ALA A 31 21.73 3.75 6.59
N GLU A 32 22.31 2.62 6.18
CA GLU A 32 21.95 1.95 4.93
C GLU A 32 20.46 1.59 4.93
N ARG A 33 19.80 1.79 3.79
CA ARG A 33 18.37 1.52 3.65
C ARG A 33 18.12 0.73 2.37
N ARG A 34 17.49 -0.43 2.48
CA ARG A 34 16.97 -1.18 1.33
C ARG A 34 15.57 -0.68 0.98
N LEU A 35 15.35 -0.44 -0.30
CA LEU A 35 14.07 -0.05 -0.86
C LEU A 35 13.60 -1.15 -1.83
N THR A 36 12.37 -1.62 -1.65
CA THR A 36 11.66 -2.50 -2.58
C THR A 36 10.36 -1.82 -2.99
N LEU A 37 10.12 -1.71 -4.30
CA LEU A 37 8.95 -1.05 -4.88
C LEU A 37 8.31 -2.00 -5.88
N THR A 38 7.01 -2.27 -5.70
CA THR A 38 6.21 -3.02 -6.66
C THR A 38 5.17 -2.11 -7.29
N ILE A 39 5.24 -1.99 -8.61
CA ILE A 39 4.30 -1.24 -9.45
C ILE A 39 3.31 -2.24 -10.06
N PHE A 40 2.01 -1.98 -9.90
CA PHE A 40 0.94 -2.81 -10.45
C PHE A 40 0.31 -2.15 -11.69
N PRO A 41 -0.19 -2.96 -12.65
CA PRO A 41 -0.77 -2.45 -13.90
C PRO A 41 -2.11 -1.72 -13.71
N ASP A 42 -2.76 -1.90 -12.56
CA ASP A 42 -3.98 -1.18 -12.17
C ASP A 42 -3.71 0.21 -11.58
N GLY A 43 -2.50 0.74 -11.76
CA GLY A 43 -2.14 2.08 -11.31
C GLY A 43 -1.93 2.21 -9.80
N THR A 44 -1.78 1.10 -9.09
CA THR A 44 -1.38 1.09 -7.67
C THR A 44 0.06 0.66 -7.47
N PHE A 45 0.64 1.02 -6.33
CA PHE A 45 1.98 0.59 -5.93
C PHE A 45 2.00 0.15 -4.48
N ARG A 46 3.03 -0.64 -4.14
CA ARG A 46 3.43 -0.94 -2.77
C ARG A 46 4.92 -0.76 -2.63
N MET A 47 5.36 -0.26 -1.49
CA MET A 47 6.74 0.05 -1.22
C MET A 47 7.10 -0.40 0.19
N LEU A 48 8.28 -1.00 0.31
CA LEU A 48 8.87 -1.43 1.56
C LEU A 48 10.27 -0.84 1.68
N GLN A 49 10.49 -0.16 2.79
CA GLN A 49 11.79 0.29 3.22
C GLN A 49 12.22 -0.43 4.48
N THR A 50 13.44 -0.97 4.46
CA THR A 50 14.10 -1.53 5.64
C THR A 50 15.45 -0.86 5.85
N GLY A 51 15.87 -0.64 7.09
CA GLY A 51 17.21 -0.15 7.41
C GLY A 51 17.43 -0.09 8.90
N ASP A 52 18.68 0.14 9.33
CA ASP A 52 19.01 0.16 10.75
C ASP A 52 18.50 1.44 11.43
N GLU A 53 18.01 1.29 12.66
CA GLU A 53 17.58 2.37 13.55
C GLU A 53 18.20 2.15 14.93
N GLY A 54 19.53 2.27 14.99
CA GLY A 54 20.32 2.16 16.21
C GLY A 54 20.28 0.75 16.82
N THR A 55 19.29 0.48 17.68
CA THR A 55 19.13 -0.79 18.39
C THR A 55 18.13 -1.76 17.74
N GLY A 56 17.54 -1.39 16.60
CA GLY A 56 16.57 -2.24 15.88
C GLY A 56 16.51 -1.98 14.38
N MET A 57 15.66 -2.74 13.70
CA MET A 57 15.38 -2.59 12.27
C MET A 57 14.15 -1.69 12.09
N ARG A 58 14.30 -0.62 11.32
CA ARG A 58 13.18 0.21 10.88
C ARG A 58 12.54 -0.41 9.66
N VAL A 59 11.23 -0.63 9.73
CA VAL A 59 10.41 -1.12 8.62
C VAL A 59 9.34 -0.09 8.31
N VAL A 60 9.37 0.48 7.10
CA VAL A 60 8.39 1.46 6.62
C VAL A 60 7.71 0.89 5.39
N TYR A 61 6.40 0.69 5.49
CA TYR A 61 5.55 0.37 4.34
C TYR A 61 4.85 1.63 3.84
N ASP A 62 4.64 1.67 2.54
CA ASP A 62 3.82 2.68 1.88
C ASP A 62 3.06 2.02 0.72
N MET A 63 1.89 2.54 0.42
CA MET A 63 1.07 2.09 -0.68
C MET A 63 0.20 3.22 -1.19
N GLY A 64 -0.24 3.10 -2.43
CA GLY A 64 -1.11 4.09 -3.00
C GLY A 64 -1.20 3.96 -4.51
N ARG A 65 -1.29 5.11 -5.16
CA ARG A 65 -1.53 5.23 -6.60
C ARG A 65 -0.31 5.79 -7.30
N TRP A 66 -0.08 5.41 -8.54
CA TRP A 66 1.00 5.99 -9.35
C TRP A 66 0.47 6.59 -10.65
N SER A 67 1.13 7.63 -11.13
CA SER A 67 0.76 8.32 -12.37
C SER A 67 1.99 8.62 -13.23
N THR A 68 1.78 8.70 -14.54
CA THR A 68 2.75 9.23 -15.52
C THR A 68 2.07 10.36 -16.29
N SER A 69 2.84 11.25 -16.92
CA SER A 69 2.29 12.30 -17.79
C SER A 69 2.93 12.24 -19.18
N GLU A 70 2.24 12.71 -20.22
CA GLU A 70 2.82 12.77 -21.57
C GLU A 70 4.09 13.63 -21.63
N ALA A 71 4.12 14.73 -20.87
CA ALA A 71 5.27 15.64 -20.79
C ALA A 71 6.50 15.03 -20.09
N ALA A 72 6.30 13.96 -19.31
CA ALA A 72 7.36 13.26 -18.57
C ALA A 72 7.08 11.75 -18.57
N ALA A 73 7.00 11.16 -19.77
CA ALA A 73 6.58 9.77 -19.97
C ALA A 73 7.54 8.75 -19.33
N ASP A 74 8.80 9.14 -19.11
CA ASP A 74 9.82 8.34 -18.43
C ASP A 74 9.73 8.44 -16.90
N THR A 75 8.89 9.34 -16.37
CA THR A 75 8.79 9.63 -14.95
C THR A 75 7.48 9.10 -14.36
N ILE A 76 7.60 8.39 -13.24
CA ILE A 76 6.51 7.83 -12.46
C ILE A 76 6.43 8.61 -11.15
N ALA A 77 5.25 9.12 -10.85
CA ALA A 77 4.94 9.78 -9.59
C ALA A 77 4.15 8.83 -8.70
N LEU A 78 4.64 8.55 -7.48
CA LEU A 78 3.95 7.74 -6.47
C LEU A 78 3.24 8.63 -5.46
N HIS A 79 1.95 8.39 -5.27
CA HIS A 79 1.06 9.12 -4.36
C HIS A 79 0.63 8.15 -3.24
N GLY A 80 1.31 8.21 -2.10
CA GLY A 80 1.12 7.31 -0.95
C GLY A 80 0.67 8.04 0.31
N ASP A 81 1.11 7.55 1.48
CA ASP A 81 0.79 8.10 2.81
C ASP A 81 1.64 9.32 3.21
N THR A 82 2.63 9.72 2.38
CA THR A 82 3.48 10.90 2.62
C THR A 82 3.05 12.11 1.79
N GLU A 83 3.27 13.33 2.28
CA GLU A 83 3.03 14.55 1.50
C GLU A 83 3.93 14.58 0.26
N GLY A 84 3.33 14.96 -0.86
CA GLY A 84 4.02 15.05 -2.13
C GLY A 84 4.21 13.70 -2.80
N ALA A 85 4.41 13.76 -4.11
CA ALA A 85 4.67 12.56 -4.89
C ALA A 85 6.15 12.21 -4.85
N ARG A 86 6.47 10.92 -4.66
CA ARG A 86 7.84 10.42 -4.87
C ARG A 86 8.04 10.17 -6.35
N LEU A 87 9.09 10.75 -6.92
CA LEU A 87 9.35 10.65 -8.35
C LEU A 87 10.42 9.59 -8.64
N PHE A 88 10.17 8.78 -9.66
CA PHE A 88 11.09 7.78 -10.18
C PHE A 88 11.21 7.92 -11.69
N ARG A 89 12.43 7.97 -12.21
CA ARG A 89 12.70 7.95 -13.66
C ARG A 89 13.05 6.55 -14.12
N ARG A 90 12.46 6.09 -15.22
CA ARG A 90 12.81 4.83 -15.87
C ARG A 90 14.22 4.89 -16.42
N VAL A 91 14.99 3.83 -16.20
CA VAL A 91 16.35 3.69 -16.73
C VAL A 91 16.50 2.37 -17.49
N VAL A 92 17.39 2.38 -18.48
CA VAL A 92 17.66 1.24 -19.36
C VAL A 92 18.59 0.24 -18.65
N PRO A 93 18.42 -1.08 -18.84
CA PRO A 93 17.37 -1.73 -19.66
C PRO A 93 16.02 -1.86 -18.96
N ASP A 94 15.98 -1.99 -17.63
CA ASP A 94 14.72 -2.07 -16.85
C ASP A 94 15.00 -1.77 -15.37
N GLY A 95 15.06 -0.49 -15.02
CA GLY A 95 15.27 -0.01 -13.66
C GLY A 95 14.54 1.29 -13.37
N LEU A 96 14.60 1.73 -12.11
CA LEU A 96 14.01 2.98 -11.65
C LEU A 96 15.03 3.80 -10.85
N ALA A 97 15.36 5.00 -11.31
CA ALA A 97 16.17 5.96 -10.59
C ALA A 97 15.28 6.85 -9.72
N ILE A 98 15.60 6.98 -8.44
CA ILE A 98 14.97 7.94 -7.53
C ILE A 98 15.45 9.34 -7.92
N VAL A 99 14.52 10.27 -8.10
CA VAL A 99 14.80 11.65 -8.50
C VAL A 99 14.16 12.64 -7.53
N ASP A 100 14.66 13.88 -7.51
CA ASP A 100 14.07 14.96 -6.74
C ASP A 100 12.68 15.34 -7.28
N ASN A 101 11.98 16.25 -6.60
CA ASN A 101 10.67 16.75 -6.97
C ASN A 101 10.65 17.51 -8.32
N GLU A 102 11.80 17.87 -8.88
CA GLU A 102 11.96 18.43 -10.23
C GLU A 102 12.42 17.38 -11.26
N GLY A 103 12.53 16.10 -10.90
CA GLY A 103 12.94 15.02 -11.79
C GLY A 103 14.46 14.93 -12.02
N ARG A 104 15.27 15.62 -11.22
CA ARG A 104 16.73 15.64 -11.31
C ARG A 104 17.35 14.64 -10.34
N GLU A 105 18.63 14.34 -10.54
CA GLU A 105 19.37 13.45 -9.63
C GLU A 105 19.49 14.05 -8.23
N ILE A 106 19.23 13.22 -7.21
CA ILE A 106 19.36 13.63 -5.81
C ILE A 106 20.84 13.65 -5.43
N ARG A 107 21.39 14.85 -5.20
CA ARG A 107 22.77 15.02 -4.76
C ARG A 107 22.99 14.36 -3.39
N GLY A 108 24.02 13.53 -3.28
CA GLY A 108 24.39 12.86 -2.04
C GLY A 108 23.63 11.56 -1.75
N LEU A 109 22.75 11.11 -2.66
CA LEU A 109 22.14 9.79 -2.61
C LEU A 109 22.92 8.81 -3.49
N GLY A 110 23.75 7.97 -2.87
CA GLY A 110 24.44 6.87 -3.55
C GLY A 110 23.48 5.73 -3.87
N ASN A 111 23.74 5.03 -4.99
CA ASN A 111 22.93 3.90 -5.47
C ASN A 111 21.44 4.21 -5.62
N ALA A 112 21.11 5.42 -6.11
CA ALA A 112 19.74 5.86 -6.33
C ALA A 112 18.97 5.08 -7.43
N THR A 113 19.55 4.04 -8.03
CA THR A 113 18.89 3.21 -9.06
C THR A 113 18.48 1.86 -8.47
N LEU A 114 17.19 1.56 -8.59
CA LEU A 114 16.60 0.27 -8.26
C LEU A 114 16.62 -0.64 -9.49
N SER A 115 17.11 -1.85 -9.32
CA SER A 115 17.14 -2.88 -10.36
C SER A 115 15.86 -3.70 -10.32
N ARG A 116 15.36 -4.11 -11.50
CA ARG A 116 14.23 -5.04 -11.57
C ARG A 116 14.57 -6.37 -10.89
N ALA A 117 13.68 -6.81 -10.00
CA ALA A 117 13.74 -8.11 -9.39
C ALA A 117 13.27 -9.21 -10.38
N PRO A 118 13.81 -10.44 -10.28
CA PRO A 118 13.43 -11.55 -11.17
C PRO A 118 11.99 -12.03 -10.93
N GLN A 119 11.44 -11.81 -9.74
CA GLN A 119 10.09 -12.17 -9.35
C GLN A 119 9.34 -10.95 -8.81
N VAL A 120 8.02 -10.96 -8.99
CA VAL A 120 7.15 -9.95 -8.40
C VAL A 120 6.94 -10.30 -6.93
N ASP A 121 7.33 -9.37 -6.06
CA ASP A 121 6.99 -9.39 -4.63
C ASP A 121 5.76 -8.50 -4.42
N PRO A 122 4.59 -9.07 -4.05
CA PRO A 122 3.38 -8.27 -3.84
C PRO A 122 3.45 -7.40 -2.57
N LEU A 123 4.50 -7.52 -1.74
CA LEU A 123 4.69 -6.79 -0.49
C LEU A 123 3.44 -6.87 0.40
N SER A 124 3.02 -8.11 0.68
CA SER A 124 1.73 -8.42 1.29
C SER A 124 1.56 -7.93 2.73
N GLY A 125 2.59 -7.44 3.42
CA GLY A 125 2.46 -6.77 4.72
C GLY A 125 3.30 -7.37 5.87
N PRO A 126 2.95 -7.05 7.14
CA PRO A 126 1.72 -6.38 7.54
C PRO A 126 1.78 -4.87 7.23
N LEU A 127 0.77 -4.36 6.53
CA LEU A 127 0.63 -2.94 6.21
C LEU A 127 -0.25 -2.26 7.25
N ARG A 128 0.04 -1.01 7.56
CA ARG A 128 -0.87 -0.13 8.30
C ARG A 128 -1.80 0.55 7.30
N LEU A 129 -3.09 0.26 7.40
CA LEU A 129 -4.11 0.68 6.44
C LEU A 129 -5.15 1.56 7.12
N ALA A 130 -5.54 2.63 6.45
CA ALA A 130 -6.73 3.40 6.79
C ALA A 130 -7.80 3.14 5.73
N GLY A 131 -9.04 2.94 6.15
CA GLY A 131 -10.10 2.57 5.23
C GLY A 131 -11.48 2.67 5.83
N SER A 132 -12.48 2.74 4.97
CA SER A 132 -13.87 2.61 5.36
C SER A 132 -14.20 1.14 5.57
N TYR A 133 -14.67 0.80 6.77
CA TYR A 133 -15.05 -0.55 7.15
C TYR A 133 -16.56 -0.64 7.33
N LEU A 134 -17.20 -1.62 6.68
CA LEU A 134 -18.64 -1.87 6.71
C LEU A 134 -18.97 -3.32 6.35
N TYR A 135 -20.25 -3.68 6.48
CA TYR A 135 -20.80 -4.93 5.98
C TYR A 135 -21.64 -4.69 4.72
N GLU A 136 -21.35 -5.44 3.67
CA GLU A 136 -22.09 -5.44 2.41
C GLU A 136 -22.59 -6.86 2.11
N GLY A 137 -23.90 -7.05 1.95
CA GLY A 137 -24.46 -8.39 1.76
C GLY A 137 -24.14 -9.37 2.91
N GLY A 138 -23.96 -8.84 4.13
CA GLY A 138 -23.56 -9.62 5.31
C GLY A 138 -22.07 -10.00 5.35
N GLN A 139 -21.27 -9.55 4.39
CA GLN A 139 -19.83 -9.80 4.35
C GLN A 139 -19.06 -8.53 4.73
N PRO A 140 -18.00 -8.65 5.55
CA PRO A 140 -17.19 -7.50 5.93
C PRO A 140 -16.29 -7.03 4.78
N VAL A 141 -16.31 -5.74 4.51
CA VAL A 141 -15.53 -5.10 3.45
C VAL A 141 -14.76 -3.92 4.03
N PHE A 142 -13.51 -3.80 3.61
CA PHE A 142 -12.61 -2.69 3.92
C PHE A 142 -12.26 -1.97 2.62
N VAL A 143 -12.67 -0.72 2.48
CA VAL A 143 -12.31 0.15 1.35
C VAL A 143 -11.09 0.97 1.74
N GLU A 144 -9.92 0.59 1.24
CA GLU A 144 -8.64 1.23 1.56
C GLU A 144 -8.57 2.64 0.97
N CYS A 145 -8.20 3.63 1.77
CA CYS A 145 -8.38 5.05 1.44
C CYS A 145 -7.45 5.57 0.33
N LEU A 146 -6.19 5.11 0.26
CA LEU A 146 -5.20 5.65 -0.69
C LEU A 146 -5.41 5.10 -2.11
N THR A 147 -5.76 3.81 -2.21
CA THR A 147 -5.99 3.12 -3.47
C THR A 147 -7.46 3.03 -3.84
N GLY A 148 -8.39 3.25 -2.93
CA GLY A 148 -9.82 3.01 -3.14
C GLY A 148 -10.18 1.53 -3.32
N ARG A 149 -9.23 0.61 -3.09
CA ARG A 149 -9.46 -0.83 -3.27
C ARG A 149 -10.48 -1.32 -2.26
N ARG A 150 -11.44 -2.07 -2.77
CA ARG A 150 -12.43 -2.80 -1.97
C ARG A 150 -11.83 -4.15 -1.64
N LEU A 151 -11.65 -4.42 -0.35
CA LEU A 151 -10.98 -5.60 0.17
C LEU A 151 -11.95 -6.35 1.10
N PRO A 152 -12.46 -7.51 0.69
CA PRO A 152 -13.18 -8.40 1.59
C PRO A 152 -12.27 -8.76 2.76
N VAL A 153 -12.81 -8.72 3.98
CA VAL A 153 -12.06 -9.12 5.17
C VAL A 153 -12.23 -10.61 5.38
N THR A 154 -11.13 -11.33 5.59
CA THR A 154 -11.13 -12.79 5.70
C THR A 154 -10.28 -13.26 6.88
N ASP A 155 -10.63 -14.44 7.42
CA ASP A 155 -9.84 -15.13 8.45
C ASP A 155 -8.75 -16.04 7.86
N ALA A 156 -8.41 -15.86 6.57
CA ALA A 156 -7.38 -16.64 5.93
C ALA A 156 -6.03 -16.40 6.64
N VAL A 157 -5.28 -17.46 6.89
CA VAL A 157 -3.93 -17.32 7.44
C VAL A 157 -3.00 -16.96 6.27
N PRO A 158 -2.24 -15.85 6.34
CA PRO A 158 -1.25 -15.53 5.32
C PRO A 158 -0.22 -16.66 5.24
N ALA A 159 0.24 -17.00 4.04
CA ALA A 159 1.24 -18.06 3.85
C ALA A 159 2.55 -17.82 4.64
N SER A 160 2.80 -16.59 5.10
CA SER A 160 3.93 -16.19 5.93
C SER A 160 3.70 -16.33 7.45
N GLY A 161 2.53 -16.78 7.93
CA GLY A 161 2.16 -16.85 9.36
C GLY A 161 2.25 -18.25 9.99
N ALA A 162 2.71 -18.33 11.24
CA ALA A 162 2.76 -19.56 12.05
C ALA A 162 1.41 -19.85 12.79
N PRO A 163 1.10 -21.10 13.22
CA PRO A 163 -0.23 -21.50 13.75
C PRO A 163 -0.74 -20.77 15.01
N LEU A 164 0.13 -20.19 15.83
CA LEU A 164 -0.26 -19.28 16.93
C LEU A 164 -0.98 -18.00 16.42
N ALA A 165 -0.94 -17.75 15.12
CA ALA A 165 -1.60 -16.62 14.47
C ALA A 165 -3.13 -16.69 14.55
N ALA A 166 -3.77 -17.86 14.39
CA ALA A 166 -5.22 -17.91 14.14
C ALA A 166 -6.07 -17.26 15.26
N ARG A 167 -5.78 -17.55 16.53
CA ARG A 167 -6.49 -16.92 17.67
C ARG A 167 -6.26 -15.41 17.75
N TRP A 168 -5.04 -14.98 17.44
CA TRP A 168 -4.68 -13.57 17.46
C TRP A 168 -5.32 -12.79 16.29
N LEU A 169 -5.35 -13.40 15.10
CA LEU A 169 -6.07 -12.88 13.93
C LEU A 169 -7.57 -12.74 14.23
N ALA A 170 -8.19 -13.78 14.79
CA ALA A 170 -9.60 -13.74 15.19
C ALA A 170 -9.88 -12.66 16.25
N ALA A 171 -8.98 -12.46 17.21
CA ALA A 171 -9.11 -11.40 18.21
C ALA A 171 -8.99 -10.00 17.59
N ALA A 172 -8.02 -9.79 16.69
CA ALA A 172 -7.87 -8.53 15.97
C ALA A 172 -9.09 -8.22 15.10
N ARG A 173 -9.64 -9.24 14.44
CA ARG A 173 -10.86 -9.17 13.66
C ARG A 173 -12.07 -8.82 14.51
N SER A 174 -12.27 -9.51 15.64
CA SER A 174 -13.35 -9.23 16.58
C SER A 174 -13.28 -7.80 17.11
N ALA A 175 -12.09 -7.32 17.46
CA ALA A 175 -11.92 -5.96 17.97
C ALA A 175 -12.36 -4.89 16.95
N LEU A 176 -12.07 -5.10 15.67
CA LEU A 176 -12.57 -4.22 14.59
C LEU A 176 -14.10 -4.28 14.47
N ASP A 177 -14.68 -5.47 14.56
CA ASP A 177 -16.13 -5.68 14.49
C ASP A 177 -16.88 -5.07 15.68
N ASP A 178 -16.36 -5.24 16.88
CA ASP A 178 -16.88 -4.63 18.11
C ASP A 178 -16.81 -3.10 18.01
N ALA A 179 -15.68 -2.57 17.53
CA ALA A 179 -15.52 -1.14 17.34
C ALA A 179 -16.50 -0.58 16.29
N HIS A 180 -16.69 -1.27 15.16
CA HIS A 180 -17.69 -0.90 14.15
C HIS A 180 -19.09 -0.82 14.77
N ARG A 181 -19.53 -1.87 15.47
CA ARG A 181 -20.85 -1.89 16.14
C ARG A 181 -21.01 -0.79 17.18
N ALA A 182 -19.94 -0.47 17.92
CA ALA A 182 -19.99 0.57 18.94
C ALA A 182 -20.17 1.99 18.35
N VAL A 183 -19.74 2.21 17.10
CA VAL A 183 -19.75 3.54 16.47
C VAL A 183 -20.56 3.62 15.19
N SER A 184 -21.36 2.62 14.83
CA SER A 184 -22.31 2.63 13.71
C SER A 184 -23.75 2.45 14.19
N ASP A 185 -24.74 2.84 13.40
CA ASP A 185 -26.15 2.57 13.69
C ASP A 185 -26.64 1.31 12.95
N SER A 186 -26.00 0.99 11.82
CA SER A 186 -26.28 -0.15 10.97
C SER A 186 -24.99 -0.87 10.54
N PRO A 187 -25.01 -2.19 10.30
CA PRO A 187 -23.88 -2.93 9.73
C PRO A 187 -23.37 -2.33 8.40
N ALA A 188 -24.25 -1.72 7.60
CA ALA A 188 -23.90 -1.12 6.33
C ALA A 188 -23.25 0.27 6.45
N ASP A 189 -23.26 0.87 7.64
CA ASP A 189 -22.69 2.20 7.82
C ASP A 189 -21.16 2.15 7.71
N PRO A 190 -20.55 2.98 6.85
CA PRO A 190 -19.12 3.07 6.74
C PRO A 190 -18.51 3.71 8.00
N VAL A 191 -17.54 3.03 8.61
CA VAL A 191 -16.74 3.55 9.72
C VAL A 191 -15.29 3.66 9.29
N LEU A 192 -14.65 4.83 9.46
CA LEU A 192 -13.22 4.94 9.19
C LEU A 192 -12.45 4.15 10.25
N ALA A 193 -11.71 3.14 9.83
CA ALA A 193 -10.88 2.31 10.67
C ALA A 193 -9.40 2.42 10.28
N ILE A 194 -8.54 2.30 11.28
CA ILE A 194 -7.11 2.04 11.06
C ILE A 194 -6.79 0.65 11.60
N VAL A 195 -6.19 -0.16 10.74
CA VAL A 195 -5.84 -1.55 11.01
C VAL A 195 -4.42 -1.83 10.55
N ARG A 196 -3.82 -2.89 11.10
CA ARG A 196 -2.69 -3.57 10.48
C ARG A 196 -3.19 -4.85 9.85
N GLY A 197 -2.73 -5.18 8.65
CA GLY A 197 -3.18 -6.39 7.98
C GLY A 197 -2.30 -6.85 6.83
N TYR A 198 -2.55 -8.07 6.38
CA TYR A 198 -1.94 -8.62 5.17
C TYR A 198 -2.93 -8.57 4.00
N LEU A 199 -2.42 -8.25 2.82
CA LEU A 199 -3.14 -8.40 1.55
C LEU A 199 -2.79 -9.75 0.95
N VAL A 200 -3.77 -10.65 0.96
CA VAL A 200 -3.60 -12.03 0.51
C VAL A 200 -4.31 -12.24 -0.83
N PRO A 201 -3.74 -13.04 -1.75
CA PRO A 201 -4.43 -13.42 -2.97
C PRO A 201 -5.74 -14.12 -2.66
N ARG A 202 -6.78 -13.79 -3.43
CA ARG A 202 -8.09 -14.44 -3.36
C ARG A 202 -8.34 -15.21 -4.65
N ALA A 203 -8.85 -16.44 -4.53
CA ALA A 203 -9.31 -17.18 -5.70
C ALA A 203 -10.46 -16.42 -6.38
N ALA A 204 -10.43 -16.39 -7.72
CA ALA A 204 -11.49 -15.76 -8.50
C ALA A 204 -12.86 -16.38 -8.14
N GLN A 205 -13.82 -15.53 -7.81
CA GLN A 205 -15.18 -15.92 -7.47
C GLN A 205 -16.16 -15.25 -8.42
N ALA A 206 -17.16 -16.00 -8.89
CA ALA A 206 -18.19 -15.47 -9.78
C ALA A 206 -18.90 -14.28 -9.11
N GLY A 207 -18.90 -13.12 -9.77
CA GLY A 207 -19.51 -11.89 -9.27
C GLY A 207 -18.64 -11.04 -8.34
N SER A 208 -17.38 -11.39 -8.10
CA SER A 208 -16.45 -10.60 -7.26
C SER A 208 -15.17 -10.28 -8.04
N PRO A 209 -14.99 -9.03 -8.51
CA PRO A 209 -13.79 -8.63 -9.25
C PRO A 209 -12.53 -8.53 -8.37
N GLU A 210 -12.68 -8.55 -7.05
CA GLU A 210 -11.60 -8.38 -6.09
C GLU A 210 -10.63 -9.58 -6.09
N LYS A 211 -9.37 -9.31 -6.46
CA LYS A 211 -8.31 -10.32 -6.56
C LYS A 211 -7.53 -10.55 -5.26
N GLU A 212 -7.80 -9.73 -4.24
CA GLU A 212 -7.15 -9.77 -2.94
C GLU A 212 -8.18 -9.65 -1.82
N ALA A 213 -7.81 -10.13 -0.64
CA ALA A 213 -8.55 -9.98 0.59
C ALA A 213 -7.65 -9.42 1.68
N LEU A 214 -8.25 -8.79 2.70
CA LEU A 214 -7.56 -8.27 3.87
C LEU A 214 -7.66 -9.26 5.02
N VAL A 215 -6.51 -9.66 5.56
CA VAL A 215 -6.41 -10.36 6.84
C VAL A 215 -6.03 -9.34 7.90
N VAL A 216 -6.93 -9.06 8.84
CA VAL A 216 -6.68 -8.11 9.93
C VAL A 216 -5.82 -8.78 10.99
N VAL A 217 -4.68 -8.16 11.29
CA VAL A 217 -3.73 -8.65 12.29
C VAL A 217 -3.61 -7.70 13.48
N GLY A 218 -4.07 -6.47 13.34
CA GLY A 218 -4.19 -5.54 14.46
C GLY A 218 -5.28 -4.52 14.19
N PHE A 219 -6.04 -4.18 15.22
CA PHE A 219 -6.96 -3.05 15.22
C PHE A 219 -6.31 -1.89 15.98
N GLU A 220 -6.34 -0.68 15.43
CA GLU A 220 -5.80 0.51 16.09
C GLU A 220 -6.89 1.47 16.54
N ARG A 221 -7.83 1.82 15.65
CA ARG A 221 -8.93 2.75 15.96
C ARG A 221 -10.07 2.67 14.96
N ALA A 222 -11.25 3.12 15.38
CA ALA A 222 -12.42 3.33 14.55
C ALA A 222 -13.06 4.70 14.86
N MET A 223 -13.57 5.41 13.85
CA MET A 223 -14.18 6.73 13.99
C MET A 223 -15.42 6.83 13.09
N ARG A 224 -16.57 7.18 13.66
CA ARG A 224 -17.83 7.40 12.92
C ARG A 224 -17.73 8.58 11.95
N ALA A 225 -17.17 9.71 12.41
CA ALA A 225 -17.15 10.96 11.65
C ALA A 225 -15.96 11.10 10.68
N GLY A 226 -14.99 10.18 10.76
CA GLY A 226 -13.81 10.22 9.90
C GLY A 226 -14.14 9.72 8.50
N ARG A 227 -13.52 10.32 7.48
CA ARG A 227 -13.61 9.87 6.09
C ARG A 227 -12.24 9.67 5.48
N CYS A 228 -12.18 8.97 4.34
CA CYS A 228 -10.92 8.74 3.64
C CYS A 228 -10.24 10.04 3.20
N GLU A 229 -11.01 11.06 2.85
CA GLU A 229 -10.47 12.37 2.47
C GLU A 229 -9.71 13.04 3.62
N ASP A 230 -10.08 12.75 4.87
CA ASP A 230 -9.39 13.28 6.05
C ASP A 230 -8.01 12.61 6.25
N VAL A 231 -7.82 11.41 5.72
CA VAL A 231 -6.54 10.69 5.74
C VAL A 231 -5.67 11.16 4.58
N VAL A 232 -6.21 11.16 3.36
CA VAL A 232 -5.48 11.58 2.14
C VAL A 232 -4.97 13.01 2.24
N ARG A 233 -5.68 13.90 2.93
CA ARG A 233 -5.26 15.30 3.14
C ARG A 233 -4.24 15.50 4.25
N ARG A 234 -4.04 14.51 5.13
CA ARG A 234 -3.13 14.58 6.29
C ARG A 234 -1.78 13.91 6.06
N ALA A 235 -1.55 13.28 4.92
CA ALA A 235 -0.22 12.87 4.47
C ALA A 235 0.72 14.10 4.57
N PRO A 236 1.70 14.09 5.50
CA PRO A 236 2.50 15.25 5.93
C PRO A 236 3.87 15.35 5.24
#